data_AF-A0A398CYQ6-F1
#
_entry.id   AF-A0A398CYQ6-F1
#
_cell.length_a   1.000
_cell.length_b   1.000
_cell.length_c   1.000
_cell.angle_alpha   90.00
_cell.angle_beta   90.00
_cell.angle_gamma   90.00
#
_symmetry.space_group_name_H-M   'P 1'
#
loop_
_entity.id
_entity.type
_entity.pdbx_description
1 polymer ?
#
loop_
_entity_poly.entity_id
_entity_poly.type
_entity_poly.pdbx_seq_one_letter_code
_entity_poly.pdbx_strand_id
1 'polypeptide(L)'
;MKIIGINGWSEKFDDPATRGHDAAAVLLVDGRVVAGIEEERLTRVKHTGKIPISAIRFCLNYGNYSIRDIDYIAISISESSLNVNIKLDKLYHPEQKTWTGTSNLIFKG
;
A
#
# COMPACT_ATOMS: atom_id res chain seq x y z
N MET A 1 14.76 -11.42 -2.38
CA MET A 1 13.38 -10.95 -2.59
C MET A 1 13.03 -9.89 -1.56
N LYS A 2 12.64 -8.69 -2.01
CA LYS A 2 12.27 -7.55 -1.19
C LYS A 2 10.81 -7.18 -1.45
N ILE A 3 10.04 -7.05 -0.38
CA ILE A 3 8.59 -6.81 -0.45
C ILE A 3 8.25 -5.63 0.46
N ILE A 4 7.45 -4.69 -0.04
CA ILE A 4 6.79 -3.70 0.81
C ILE A 4 5.31 -4.08 0.96
N GLY A 5 4.87 -4.35 2.18
CA GLY A 5 3.46 -4.54 2.52
C GLY A 5 2.84 -3.22 2.96
N ILE A 6 1.65 -2.88 2.48
CA ILE A 6 0.94 -1.64 2.82
C ILE A 6 -0.52 -1.89 3.21
N ASN A 7 -0.99 -1.11 4.18
CA ASN A 7 -2.39 -0.99 4.58
C ASN A 7 -2.80 0.49 4.57
N GLY A 8 -4.07 0.77 4.23
CA GLY A 8 -4.60 2.14 4.10
C GLY A 8 -4.77 2.58 2.64
N TRP A 9 -5.97 3.02 2.28
CA TRP A 9 -6.41 3.30 0.91
C TRP A 9 -7.44 4.44 0.80
N SER A 10 -7.63 5.23 1.87
CA SER A 10 -8.58 6.34 1.86
C SER A 10 -7.95 7.64 1.34
N GLU A 11 -8.68 8.37 0.50
CA GLU A 11 -8.35 9.76 0.17
C GLU A 11 -8.88 10.75 1.21
N LYS A 12 -9.95 10.36 1.94
CA LYS A 12 -10.67 11.21 2.89
C LYS A 12 -10.20 10.93 4.32
N PHE A 13 -10.00 12.01 5.08
CA PHE A 13 -9.78 11.90 6.53
C PHE A 13 -11.06 11.39 7.19
N ASP A 14 -10.94 10.41 8.09
CA ASP A 14 -12.04 9.89 8.92
C ASP A 14 -13.31 9.52 8.13
N ASP A 15 -13.15 8.85 6.98
CA ASP A 15 -14.31 8.32 6.25
C ASP A 15 -14.78 7.01 6.94
N PRO A 16 -15.94 7.01 7.63
CA PRO A 16 -16.45 5.84 8.32
C PRO A 16 -16.86 4.70 7.36
N ALA A 17 -16.99 4.99 6.07
CA ALA A 17 -17.20 3.98 5.03
C ALA A 17 -15.90 3.27 4.65
N THR A 18 -14.73 3.90 4.87
CA THR A 18 -13.44 3.21 4.73
C THR A 18 -13.14 2.44 6.01
N ARG A 19 -13.37 1.12 5.97
CA ARG A 19 -12.94 0.16 7.00
C ARG A 19 -11.41 0.08 7.20
N GLY A 20 -10.65 0.98 6.58
CA GLY A 20 -9.21 1.06 6.72
C GLY A 20 -8.86 1.84 7.98
N HIS A 21 -8.86 1.16 9.13
CA HIS A 21 -8.18 1.69 10.30
C HIS A 21 -6.70 1.31 10.23
N ASP A 22 -5.84 2.22 10.69
CA ASP A 22 -4.41 2.03 10.92
C ASP A 22 -3.56 1.82 9.64
N ALA A 23 -3.41 2.88 8.85
CA ALA A 23 -2.47 2.90 7.74
C ALA A 23 -1.05 2.59 8.23
N ALA A 24 -0.36 1.70 7.52
CA ALA A 24 0.94 1.19 7.94
C ALA A 24 1.73 0.62 6.75
N ALA A 25 3.05 0.48 6.93
CA ALA A 25 3.91 -0.21 5.99
C ALA A 25 4.88 -1.17 6.69
N VAL A 26 5.28 -2.23 6.00
CA VAL A 26 6.29 -3.20 6.44
C VAL A 26 7.23 -3.54 5.28
N LEU A 27 8.53 -3.57 5.54
CA LEU A 27 9.56 -4.05 4.61
C LEU A 27 9.99 -5.45 5.02
N LEU A 28 9.91 -6.39 4.08
CA LEU A 28 10.48 -7.72 4.18
C LEU A 28 11.65 -7.87 3.21
N VAL A 29 12.74 -8.49 3.67
CA VAL A 29 13.90 -8.88 2.86
C VAL A 29 14.21 -10.34 3.12
N ASP A 30 14.16 -11.16 2.07
CA ASP A 30 14.45 -12.60 2.10
C ASP A 30 13.71 -13.34 3.22
N GLY A 31 12.41 -13.04 3.35
CA GLY A 31 11.51 -13.65 4.32
C GLY A 31 11.63 -13.10 5.75
N ARG A 32 12.43 -12.04 5.98
CA ARG A 32 12.62 -11.43 7.29
C ARG A 32 12.07 -10.01 7.32
N VAL A 33 11.40 -9.64 8.42
CA VAL A 33 10.96 -8.26 8.66
C VAL A 33 12.18 -7.40 8.96
N VAL A 34 12.38 -6.36 8.16
CA VAL A 34 13.47 -5.37 8.33
C VAL A 34 12.96 -4.13 9.05
N ALA A 35 11.79 -3.63 8.66
CA ALA A 35 11.16 -2.46 9.26
C ALA A 35 9.64 -2.59 9.19
N GLY A 36 8.94 -1.99 10.15
CA GLY A 36 7.49 -1.84 10.09
C GLY A 36 7.05 -0.69 10.98
N ILE A 37 6.12 0.13 10.50
CA ILE A 37 5.64 1.29 11.25
C ILE A 37 4.23 1.70 10.80
N GLU A 38 3.44 2.18 11.75
CA GLU A 38 2.15 2.81 11.50
C GLU A 38 2.33 4.28 11.10
N GLU A 39 1.53 4.75 10.14
CA GLU A 39 1.54 6.12 9.63
C GLU A 39 1.24 7.14 10.74
N GLU A 40 0.37 6.79 11.70
CA GLU A 40 0.01 7.67 12.82
C GLU A 40 1.20 8.01 13.73
N ARG A 41 2.23 7.14 13.80
CA ARG A 41 3.43 7.41 14.61
C ARG A 41 4.28 8.52 13.99
N LEU A 42 4.21 8.67 12.67
CA LEU A 42 4.97 9.64 11.89
C LEU A 42 4.19 10.93 11.67
N THR A 43 2.90 10.82 11.35
CA THR A 43 2.04 11.97 11.01
C THR A 43 1.32 12.56 12.22
N ARG A 44 1.21 11.80 13.32
CA ARG A 44 0.40 12.13 14.51
C ARG A 44 -1.10 12.27 14.25
N VAL A 45 -1.59 11.79 13.10
CA VAL A 45 -3.01 11.67 12.79
C VAL A 45 -3.48 10.28 13.19
N LYS A 46 -4.24 10.20 14.28
CA LYS A 46 -4.71 8.92 14.83
C LYS A 46 -5.63 8.19 13.86
N HIS A 47 -5.54 6.86 13.81
CA HIS A 47 -6.42 5.99 13.04
C HIS A 47 -6.57 6.37 11.56
N THR A 48 -5.55 7.02 11.00
CA THR A 48 -5.59 7.44 9.60
C THR A 48 -5.73 6.24 8.68
N GLY A 49 -6.76 6.23 7.85
CA GLY A 49 -6.97 5.23 6.80
C GLY A 49 -6.29 5.57 5.48
N LYS A 50 -5.48 6.62 5.45
CA LYS A 50 -4.85 7.14 4.23
C LYS A 50 -3.78 6.22 3.66
N ILE A 51 -3.34 6.51 2.44
CA ILE A 51 -2.17 5.85 1.88
C ILE A 51 -0.95 6.13 2.81
N PRO A 52 -0.22 5.10 3.26
CA PRO A 52 0.83 5.21 4.30
C PRO A 52 2.17 5.73 3.74
N ILE A 53 2.18 6.92 3.16
CA ILE A 53 3.35 7.46 2.44
C ILE A 53 4.56 7.64 3.37
N SER A 54 4.35 8.13 4.60
CA SER A 54 5.45 8.35 5.54
C SER A 54 6.04 7.02 6.01
N ALA A 55 5.18 6.03 6.28
CA ALA A 55 5.58 4.70 6.71
C ALA A 55 6.33 3.94 5.62
N ILE A 56 5.88 4.03 4.35
CA ILE A 56 6.61 3.45 3.20
C ILE A 56 8.02 4.05 3.13
N ARG A 57 8.12 5.39 3.17
CA ARG A 57 9.42 6.09 3.12
C ARG A 57 10.32 5.70 4.29
N PHE A 58 9.76 5.61 5.49
CA PHE A 58 10.50 5.17 6.68
C PHE A 58 11.08 3.77 6.47
N CYS A 59 10.26 2.81 6.04
CA CYS A 59 10.71 1.43 5.86
C CYS A 59 11.80 1.30 4.79
N LEU A 60 11.64 2.01 3.66
CA LEU A 60 12.65 2.06 2.59
C LEU A 60 13.97 2.67 3.08
N ASN A 61 13.90 3.82 3.77
CA ASN A 61 15.08 4.48 4.31
C ASN A 61 15.78 3.63 5.37
N TYR A 62 15.04 2.97 6.26
CA TYR A 62 15.60 2.08 7.28
C TYR A 62 16.34 0.89 6.67
N GLY A 63 15.79 0.31 5.61
CA GLY A 63 16.43 -0.76 4.84
C GLY A 63 17.53 -0.30 3.87
N ASN A 64 17.74 1.00 3.71
CA ASN A 64 18.61 1.60 2.69
C ASN A 64 18.27 1.12 1.26
N TYR A 65 16.97 1.11 0.93
CA TYR A 65 16.46 0.74 -0.39
C TYR A 65 15.66 1.87 -1.02
N SER A 66 15.66 1.92 -2.35
CA SER A 66 14.71 2.70 -3.12
C SER A 66 13.51 1.85 -3.52
N ILE A 67 12.44 2.50 -3.99
CA ILE A 67 11.28 1.77 -4.55
C ILE A 67 11.66 0.91 -5.76
N ARG A 68 12.75 1.22 -6.46
CA ARG A 68 13.24 0.44 -7.61
C ARG A 68 13.91 -0.87 -7.20
N ASP A 69 14.26 -1.03 -5.93
CA ASP A 69 14.88 -2.24 -5.39
C ASP A 69 13.86 -3.23 -4.85
N ILE A 70 12.58 -2.84 -4.81
CA ILE A 70 11.47 -3.62 -4.30
C ILE A 70 10.95 -4.49 -5.42
N ASP A 71 10.93 -5.81 -5.17
CA ASP A 71 10.38 -6.76 -6.11
C ASP A 71 8.86 -6.62 -6.09
N TYR A 72 8.22 -6.79 -4.92
CA TYR A 72 6.76 -6.82 -4.78
C TYR A 72 6.18 -5.72 -3.89
N ILE A 73 5.00 -5.21 -4.24
CA ILE A 73 4.12 -4.45 -3.34
C ILE A 73 2.93 -5.34 -2.95
N ALA A 74 2.80 -5.62 -1.66
CA ALA A 74 1.69 -6.40 -1.11
C ALA A 74 0.66 -5.49 -0.45
N ILE A 75 -0.62 -5.79 -0.62
CA ILE A 75 -1.73 -5.01 -0.06
C ILE A 75 -2.70 -5.91 0.72
N SER A 76 -3.30 -5.39 1.79
CA SER A 76 -4.15 -6.12 2.74
C SER A 76 -5.61 -6.30 2.30
N ILE A 77 -5.89 -6.40 1.00
CA ILE A 77 -7.25 -6.60 0.47
C ILE A 77 -7.34 -7.84 -0.41
N SER A 78 -8.52 -8.47 -0.42
CA SER A 78 -8.76 -9.64 -1.26
C SER A 78 -8.65 -9.28 -2.75
N GLU A 79 -8.19 -10.24 -3.55
CA GLU A 79 -8.10 -10.10 -5.00
C GLU A 79 -9.45 -9.72 -5.62
N SER A 80 -10.55 -10.33 -5.14
CA SER A 80 -11.90 -10.04 -5.60
C SER A 80 -12.29 -8.59 -5.33
N SER A 81 -11.99 -8.07 -4.14
CA SER A 81 -12.25 -6.67 -3.77
C SER A 81 -11.44 -5.70 -4.62
N LEU A 82 -10.15 -6.01 -4.85
CA LEU A 82 -9.30 -5.16 -5.68
C LEU A 82 -9.76 -5.14 -7.14
N ASN A 83 -10.14 -6.30 -7.69
CA ASN A 83 -10.61 -6.39 -9.07
C ASN A 83 -11.87 -5.55 -9.33
N VAL A 84 -12.77 -5.46 -8.35
CA VAL A 84 -13.94 -4.58 -8.42
C VAL A 84 -13.48 -3.12 -8.46
N ASN A 85 -12.61 -2.71 -7.53
CA ASN A 85 -12.14 -1.33 -7.45
C ASN A 85 -11.40 -0.90 -8.75
N ILE A 86 -10.52 -1.74 -9.29
CA ILE A 86 -9.81 -1.47 -10.55
C ILE A 86 -10.78 -1.33 -11.73
N LYS A 87 -11.83 -2.17 -11.79
CA LYS A 87 -12.84 -2.08 -12.86
C LYS A 87 -13.67 -0.80 -12.75
N LEU A 88 -14.03 -0.39 -11.53
CA LEU A 88 -14.78 0.84 -11.31
C LEU A 88 -13.92 2.07 -11.64
N ASP A 89 -12.67 2.10 -11.18
CA ASP A 89 -11.73 3.18 -11.47
C ASP A 89 -11.54 3.37 -12.99
N LYS A 90 -11.40 2.28 -13.75
CA LYS A 90 -11.41 2.30 -15.22
C LYS A 90 -12.65 2.89 -15.85
N LEU A 91 -13.81 2.61 -15.27
CA LEU A 91 -15.09 3.05 -15.80
C LEU A 91 -15.27 4.56 -15.58
N TYR A 92 -14.88 5.06 -14.40
CA TYR A 92 -15.06 6.46 -14.01
C TYR A 92 -13.90 7.38 -14.41
N HIS A 93 -12.69 6.82 -14.54
CA HIS A 93 -11.45 7.53 -14.88
C HIS A 93 -10.68 6.85 -16.03
N PRO A 94 -11.30 6.68 -17.22
CA PRO A 94 -10.71 5.95 -18.34
C PRO A 94 -9.41 6.59 -18.88
N GLU A 95 -9.20 7.88 -18.61
CA GLU A 95 -8.00 8.63 -18.97
C GLU A 95 -6.79 8.30 -18.09
N GLN A 96 -7.01 7.73 -16.90
CA GLN A 96 -5.93 7.33 -16.02
C GLN A 96 -5.32 6.02 -16.50
N LYS A 97 -3.98 5.91 -16.40
CA LYS A 97 -3.29 4.64 -16.60
C LYS A 97 -3.68 3.67 -15.48
N THR A 98 -4.73 2.93 -15.72
CA THR A 98 -5.30 1.95 -14.79
C THR A 98 -4.85 0.55 -15.18
N TRP A 99 -4.42 -0.23 -14.19
CA TRP A 99 -3.81 -1.55 -14.43
C TRP A 99 -4.84 -2.58 -14.92
N THR A 100 -4.50 -3.41 -15.91
CA THR A 100 -5.36 -4.48 -16.45
C THR A 100 -5.13 -5.82 -15.75
N GLY A 101 -5.70 -5.96 -14.55
CA GLY A 101 -5.91 -7.25 -13.88
C GLY A 101 -5.00 -7.53 -12.67
N THR A 102 -5.52 -8.33 -11.73
CA THR A 102 -4.81 -8.80 -10.52
C THR A 102 -3.79 -9.91 -10.77
N SER A 103 -3.86 -10.59 -11.90
CA SER A 103 -2.88 -11.62 -12.29
C SER A 103 -1.45 -11.07 -12.43
N ASN A 104 -1.30 -9.74 -12.52
CA ASN A 104 -0.02 -9.03 -12.55
C ASN A 104 0.29 -8.30 -11.23
N LEU A 105 -0.53 -8.44 -10.17
CA LEU A 105 -0.30 -7.79 -8.88
C LEU A 105 0.70 -8.52 -7.98
N ILE A 106 1.13 -9.70 -8.39
CA ILE A 106 2.37 -10.31 -7.93
C ILE A 106 3.49 -9.61 -8.72
N PHE A 107 3.78 -8.36 -8.34
CA PHE A 107 4.83 -7.52 -8.93
C PHE A 107 6.18 -8.25 -8.92
N LYS A 108 6.60 -8.89 -10.01
CA LYS A 108 8.03 -9.17 -10.18
C LYS A 108 8.66 -7.88 -10.70
N GLY A 109 9.36 -7.16 -9.82
CA GLY A 109 10.38 -6.20 -10.23
C GLY A 109 11.41 -6.81 -11.16
#